data_AF-S6BG30-F1
#
_entry.id   AF-S6BG30-F1
#
_cell.length_a   1.000
_cell.length_b   1.000
_cell.length_c   1.000
_cell.angle_alpha   90.00
_cell.angle_beta   90.00
_cell.angle_gamma   90.00
#
_symmetry.space_group_name_H-M   'P 1'
#
loop_
_entity.id
_entity.type
_entity.pdbx_description
1 polymer ?
#
loop_
_entity_poly.entity_id
_entity_poly.type
_entity_poly.pdbx_seq_one_letter_code
_entity_poly.pdbx_strand_id
1 'polypeptide(L)'
;MDLPSKMKASCVSRLAFGTLVFQPYKYQQILAVLSANKDIANNIDDLALQLCARRVTNYSGDMRKAMQICKLALSLANNGKVTTADMNRVSNMVLSSAVIEALRHSSKPLACLLVAMVLELKDTQLNVACARKVYDAFRGMMAVLEPDIKATISINSFKKLLVSAATSGIISLEPTVFTSVAPGRKVQIDPVICEELGDTGIVPEVDVGQIVTALSRDPFWEQRLRDL
;
A
#
# COMPACT_ATOMS: atom_id res chain seq x y z
N MET A 1 -12.45 15.85 10.58
CA MET A 1 -11.32 16.79 10.63
C MET A 1 -11.17 17.21 12.08
N ASP A 2 -10.10 16.77 12.72
CA ASP A 2 -9.91 16.90 14.18
C ASP A 2 -8.89 18.01 14.50
N LEU A 3 -8.70 18.94 13.56
CA LEU A 3 -7.75 20.04 13.72
C LEU A 3 -8.08 20.92 14.93
N PRO A 4 -9.35 21.30 15.19
CA PRO A 4 -9.67 22.13 16.36
C PRO A 4 -9.34 21.44 17.69
N SER A 5 -9.53 20.12 17.79
CA SER A 5 -9.25 19.37 19.04
C SER A 5 -7.75 19.14 19.27
N LYS A 6 -6.91 19.26 18.24
CA LYS A 6 -5.45 19.16 18.33
C LYS A 6 -4.76 20.52 18.54
N MET A 7 -5.49 21.64 18.50
CA MET A 7 -4.93 22.98 18.66
C MET A 7 -4.94 23.45 20.12
N LYS A 8 -4.00 24.34 20.46
CA LYS A 8 -3.98 25.00 21.78
C LYS A 8 -5.25 25.85 21.98
N ALA A 9 -5.79 25.85 23.19
CA ALA A 9 -7.02 26.57 23.53
C ALA A 9 -6.98 28.07 23.17
N SER A 10 -5.82 28.72 23.32
CA SER A 10 -5.63 30.13 22.96
C SER A 10 -5.72 30.43 21.45
N CYS A 11 -5.45 29.43 20.60
CA CYS A 11 -5.61 29.54 19.16
C CYS A 11 -7.05 29.22 18.76
N VAL A 12 -7.66 28.20 19.38
CA VAL A 12 -9.05 27.81 19.13
C VAL A 12 -10.02 28.94 19.49
N SER A 13 -9.77 29.66 20.59
CA SER A 13 -10.62 30.79 21.00
C SER A 13 -10.61 31.97 20.03
N ARG A 14 -9.57 32.09 19.21
CA ARG A 14 -9.44 33.12 18.16
C ARG A 14 -9.96 32.67 16.80
N LEU A 15 -10.16 31.36 16.60
CA LEU A 15 -10.82 30.85 15.41
C LEU A 15 -12.32 31.15 15.53
N ALA A 16 -12.85 31.93 14.59
CA ALA A 16 -14.27 32.20 14.52
C ALA A 16 -15.07 30.88 14.41
N PHE A 17 -16.22 30.82 15.08
CA PHE A 17 -17.05 29.62 15.12
C PHE A 17 -17.54 29.24 13.71
N GLY A 18 -17.13 28.07 13.23
CA GLY A 18 -17.63 27.48 11.99
C GLY A 18 -16.52 26.82 11.17
N THR A 19 -16.47 25.49 11.17
CA THR A 19 -15.66 24.72 10.22
C THR A 19 -16.50 24.34 9.00
N LEU A 20 -16.14 24.88 7.84
CA LEU A 20 -16.68 24.40 6.57
C LEU A 20 -15.83 23.22 6.07
N VAL A 21 -16.42 22.02 6.07
CA VAL A 21 -15.74 20.81 5.58
C VAL A 21 -16.06 20.61 4.11
N PHE A 22 -15.05 20.76 3.26
CA PHE A 22 -15.14 20.40 1.85
C PHE A 22 -15.11 18.87 1.73
N GLN A 23 -16.22 18.29 1.28
CA GLN A 23 -16.28 16.87 0.98
C GLN A 23 -15.52 16.57 -0.31
N PRO A 24 -14.95 15.36 -0.46
CA PRO A 24 -14.38 14.91 -1.72
C PRO A 24 -15.38 15.03 -2.86
N TYR A 25 -14.89 15.25 -4.08
CA TYR A 25 -15.76 15.39 -5.24
C TYR A 25 -16.48 14.07 -5.52
N LYS A 26 -17.80 14.16 -5.74
CA LYS A 26 -18.61 13.04 -6.23
C LYS A 26 -18.32 12.80 -7.71
N TYR A 27 -18.58 11.57 -8.16
CA TYR A 27 -18.45 11.15 -9.56
C TYR A 27 -19.04 12.16 -10.56
N GLN A 28 -20.28 12.60 -10.36
CA GLN A 28 -20.94 13.55 -11.26
C GLN A 28 -20.24 14.91 -11.30
N GLN A 29 -19.69 15.35 -10.18
CA GLN A 29 -18.98 16.62 -10.09
C GLN A 29 -17.63 16.54 -10.82
N ILE A 30 -16.89 15.44 -10.65
CA ILE A 30 -15.64 15.21 -11.39
C ILE A 30 -15.93 15.15 -12.89
N LEU A 31 -16.94 14.39 -13.31
CA LEU A 31 -17.31 14.28 -14.71
C LEU A 31 -17.68 15.63 -15.31
N ALA A 32 -18.51 16.43 -14.62
CA ALA A 32 -18.89 17.76 -15.08
C ALA A 32 -17.69 18.68 -15.29
N VAL A 33 -16.71 18.67 -14.37
CA VAL A 33 -15.49 19.48 -14.49
C VAL A 33 -14.61 19.00 -15.64
N LEU A 34 -14.48 17.68 -15.83
CA LEU A 34 -13.69 17.12 -16.95
C LEU A 34 -14.34 17.42 -18.31
N SER A 35 -15.66 17.25 -18.42
CA SER A 35 -16.42 17.52 -19.66
C SER A 35 -16.49 19.02 -19.99
N ALA A 36 -16.40 19.90 -19.00
CA ALA A 36 -16.32 21.35 -19.22
C ALA A 36 -15.00 21.77 -19.88
N ASN A 37 -13.94 20.95 -19.77
CA ASN A 37 -12.67 21.21 -20.41
C ASN A 37 -12.69 20.73 -21.86
N LYS A 38 -12.74 21.67 -22.81
CA LYS A 38 -12.82 21.39 -24.25
C LYS A 38 -11.66 20.54 -24.78
N ASP A 39 -10.45 20.74 -24.26
CA ASP A 39 -9.28 19.97 -24.71
C ASP A 39 -9.41 18.50 -24.32
N ILE A 40 -10.00 18.22 -23.16
CA ILE A 40 -10.23 16.87 -22.67
C ILE A 40 -11.43 16.25 -23.40
N ALA A 41 -12.56 16.96 -23.46
CA ALA A 41 -13.81 16.46 -24.04
C ALA A 41 -13.70 16.13 -25.54
N ASN A 42 -12.89 16.87 -26.30
CA ASN A 42 -12.74 16.62 -27.74
C ASN A 42 -11.83 15.42 -28.06
N ASN A 43 -10.85 15.17 -27.20
CA ASN A 43 -9.77 14.20 -27.46
C ASN A 43 -9.93 12.89 -26.68
N ILE A 44 -10.77 12.85 -25.64
CA ILE A 44 -11.03 11.65 -24.82
C ILE A 44 -12.46 11.19 -25.05
N ASP A 45 -12.65 9.88 -25.23
CA ASP A 45 -13.98 9.29 -25.32
C ASP A 45 -14.79 9.47 -24.03
N ASP A 46 -16.10 9.68 -24.14
CA ASP A 46 -16.99 9.92 -23.01
C ASP A 46 -16.99 8.73 -22.04
N LEU A 47 -16.91 7.51 -22.56
CA LEU A 47 -16.83 6.30 -21.74
C LEU A 47 -15.51 6.25 -20.95
N ALA A 48 -14.41 6.72 -21.54
CA ALA A 48 -13.11 6.80 -20.88
C ALA A 48 -13.12 7.88 -19.77
N LEU A 49 -13.76 9.02 -20.01
CA LEU A 49 -13.98 10.05 -18.99
C LEU A 49 -14.78 9.53 -17.80
N GLN A 50 -15.88 8.81 -18.06
CA GLN A 50 -16.68 8.21 -17.01
C GLN A 50 -15.87 7.18 -16.19
N LEU A 51 -15.04 6.37 -16.85
CA LEU A 51 -14.16 5.42 -16.18
C LEU A 51 -13.18 6.14 -15.23
N CYS A 52 -12.52 7.19 -15.70
CA CYS A 52 -11.60 7.99 -14.90
C CYS A 52 -12.32 8.61 -13.69
N ALA A 53 -13.47 9.25 -13.90
CA ALA A 53 -14.23 9.88 -12.83
C ALA A 53 -14.67 8.87 -11.76
N ARG A 54 -15.13 7.67 -12.15
CA ARG A 54 -15.49 6.60 -11.19
C ARG A 54 -14.27 6.12 -10.39
N ARG A 55 -13.15 5.86 -11.08
CA ARG A 55 -11.88 5.44 -10.47
C ARG A 55 -11.41 6.43 -9.41
N VAL A 56 -11.36 7.71 -9.75
CA VAL A 56 -10.87 8.75 -8.82
C VAL A 56 -11.82 8.95 -7.66
N THR A 57 -13.13 8.91 -7.88
CA THR A 57 -14.13 9.00 -6.79
C THR A 57 -13.96 7.87 -5.78
N ASN A 58 -13.79 6.63 -6.26
CA ASN A 58 -13.60 5.46 -5.41
C ASN A 58 -12.26 5.48 -4.67
N TYR A 59 -11.24 6.15 -5.23
CA TYR A 59 -9.91 6.21 -4.62
C TYR A 59 -9.78 7.35 -3.60
N SER A 60 -10.12 8.58 -3.97
CA SER A 60 -9.96 9.74 -3.07
C SER A 60 -10.92 10.90 -3.32
N GLY A 61 -11.57 10.98 -4.49
CA GLY A 61 -12.37 12.12 -4.90
C GLY A 61 -11.56 13.41 -5.12
N ASP A 62 -10.26 13.30 -5.44
CA ASP A 62 -9.38 14.45 -5.71
C ASP A 62 -9.41 14.84 -7.20
N MET A 63 -9.99 16.01 -7.49
CA MET A 63 -10.07 16.54 -8.84
C MET A 63 -8.69 16.76 -9.50
N ARG A 64 -7.65 17.07 -8.71
CA ARG A 64 -6.29 17.26 -9.26
C ARG A 64 -5.76 15.96 -9.85
N LYS A 65 -5.96 14.83 -9.16
CA LYS A 65 -5.60 13.50 -9.67
C LYS A 65 -6.36 13.16 -10.95
N ALA A 66 -7.66 13.45 -11.00
CA ALA A 66 -8.46 13.23 -12.22
C ALA A 66 -7.89 14.02 -13.42
N MET A 67 -7.56 15.29 -13.23
CA MET A 67 -6.94 16.10 -14.29
C MET A 67 -5.56 15.61 -14.69
N GLN A 68 -4.74 15.17 -13.73
CA GLN A 68 -3.41 14.62 -14.00
C GLN A 68 -3.51 13.36 -14.88
N ILE A 69 -4.44 12.45 -14.56
CA ILE A 69 -4.71 11.25 -15.36
C ILE A 69 -5.10 11.64 -16.79
N CYS A 70 -6.03 12.58 -16.96
CA CYS A 70 -6.48 12.99 -18.30
C CYS A 70 -5.35 13.63 -19.12
N LYS A 71 -4.56 14.52 -18.52
CA LYS A 71 -3.41 15.14 -19.19
C LYS A 71 -2.36 14.12 -19.62
N LEU A 72 -2.06 13.16 -18.75
CA LEU A 72 -1.10 12.10 -19.04
C LEU A 72 -1.60 11.15 -20.13
N ALA A 73 -2.89 10.84 -20.13
CA ALA A 73 -3.51 10.06 -21.19
C ALA A 73 -3.42 10.76 -22.56
N LEU A 74 -3.65 12.07 -22.60
CA LEU A 74 -3.46 12.88 -23.81
C LEU A 74 -2.00 12.89 -24.27
N SER A 75 -1.04 13.02 -23.36
CA SER A 75 0.38 13.03 -23.74
C SER A 75 0.90 11.70 -24.29
N LEU A 76 0.28 10.59 -23.89
CA LEU A 76 0.65 9.24 -24.34
C LEU A 76 -0.15 8.79 -25.58
N ALA A 77 -1.15 9.57 -25.99
CA ALA A 77 -1.94 9.27 -27.17
C ALA A 77 -1.14 9.65 -28.42
N ASN A 78 -0.67 8.64 -29.15
CA ASN A 78 0.32 8.84 -30.21
C ASN A 78 -0.22 9.40 -31.53
N ASN A 79 -1.54 9.52 -31.76
CA ASN A 79 -2.18 10.29 -32.87
C ASN A 79 -3.71 10.04 -33.00
N GLY A 80 -4.43 9.87 -31.89
CA GLY A 80 -5.87 9.54 -31.93
C GLY A 80 -6.63 9.87 -30.65
N LYS A 81 -7.95 9.66 -30.67
CA LYS A 81 -8.78 9.80 -29.47
C LYS A 81 -8.35 8.80 -28.39
N VAL A 82 -8.26 9.26 -27.15
CA VAL A 82 -7.93 8.41 -25.99
C VAL A 82 -9.03 7.39 -25.79
N THR A 83 -8.68 6.11 -25.88
CA THR A 83 -9.62 5.01 -25.66
C THR A 83 -9.79 4.70 -24.18
N THR A 84 -10.80 3.90 -23.84
CA THR A 84 -10.99 3.39 -22.48
C THR A 84 -9.81 2.54 -21.98
N ALA A 85 -9.13 1.82 -22.88
CA ALA A 85 -7.96 1.01 -22.56
C ALA A 85 -6.77 1.88 -22.14
N ASP A 86 -6.50 2.95 -22.90
CA ASP A 86 -5.44 3.92 -22.60
C ASP A 86 -5.71 4.61 -21.27
N MET A 87 -6.96 5.02 -21.05
CA MET A 87 -7.37 5.65 -19.80
C MET A 87 -7.21 4.71 -18.60
N ASN A 88 -7.56 3.43 -18.75
CA ASN A 88 -7.38 2.44 -17.68
C ASN A 88 -5.89 2.23 -17.36
N ARG A 89 -5.04 2.13 -18.39
CA ARG A 89 -3.58 2.03 -18.24
C ARG A 89 -3.01 3.22 -17.47
N VAL A 90 -3.35 4.44 -17.88
CA VAL A 90 -2.85 5.68 -17.25
C VAL A 90 -3.39 5.82 -15.84
N SER A 91 -4.68 5.52 -15.63
CA SER A 91 -5.28 5.53 -14.30
C SER A 91 -4.55 4.56 -13.37
N ASN A 92 -4.21 3.36 -13.84
CA ASN A 92 -3.41 2.42 -13.05
C ASN A 92 -2.03 2.95 -12.72
N MET A 93 -1.38 3.70 -13.61
CA MET A 93 -0.03 4.26 -13.40
C MET A 93 0.00 5.47 -12.45
N VAL A 94 -1.05 6.29 -12.45
CA VAL A 94 -1.14 7.48 -11.56
C VAL A 94 -1.72 7.13 -10.20
N LEU A 95 -2.63 6.15 -10.16
CA LEU A 95 -3.25 5.68 -8.92
C LEU A 95 -2.50 4.50 -8.29
N SER A 96 -1.57 3.84 -9.02
CA SER A 96 -0.66 2.88 -8.40
C SER A 96 0.21 3.62 -7.40
N SER A 97 0.23 3.11 -6.18
CA SER A 97 1.26 3.50 -5.23
C SER A 97 2.59 3.00 -5.78
N ALA A 98 3.64 3.84 -5.76
CA ALA A 98 5.01 3.41 -6.05
C ALA A 98 5.41 2.18 -5.20
N VAL A 99 4.80 2.04 -4.02
CA VAL A 99 4.95 0.88 -3.16
C VAL A 99 4.38 -0.39 -3.79
N ILE A 100 3.20 -0.33 -4.43
CA ILE A 100 2.62 -1.49 -5.13
C ILE A 100 3.52 -1.94 -6.28
N GLU A 101 4.10 -0.99 -7.03
CA GLU A 101 5.02 -1.29 -8.12
C GLU A 101 6.35 -1.89 -7.63
N ALA A 102 6.91 -1.35 -6.54
CA ALA A 102 8.10 -1.90 -5.91
C ALA A 102 7.87 -3.33 -5.38
N LEU A 103 6.73 -3.55 -4.71
CA LEU A 103 6.33 -4.87 -4.20
C LEU A 103 6.06 -5.87 -5.34
N ARG A 104 5.59 -5.41 -6.50
CA ARG A 104 5.34 -6.27 -7.67
C ARG A 104 6.61 -6.91 -8.23
N HIS A 105 7.74 -6.21 -8.15
CA HIS A 105 9.04 -6.72 -8.62
C HIS A 105 9.86 -7.36 -7.49
N SER A 106 9.23 -7.72 -6.38
CA SER A 106 9.88 -8.37 -5.24
C SER A 106 10.36 -9.79 -5.56
N SER A 107 11.39 -10.23 -4.84
CA SER A 107 11.88 -11.61 -4.92
C SER A 107 10.87 -12.58 -4.31
N LYS A 108 10.84 -13.84 -4.78
CA LYS A 108 9.94 -14.87 -4.24
C LYS A 108 10.04 -15.04 -2.72
N PRO A 109 11.22 -15.00 -2.08
CA PRO A 109 11.32 -15.05 -0.62
C PRO A 109 10.65 -13.85 0.05
N LEU A 110 10.80 -12.64 -0.50
CA LEU A 110 10.15 -11.45 0.03
C LEU A 110 8.62 -11.55 -0.11
N ALA A 111 8.12 -12.04 -1.25
CA ALA A 111 6.69 -12.30 -1.44
C ALA A 111 6.16 -13.33 -0.41
N CYS A 112 6.87 -14.44 -0.19
CA CYS A 112 6.50 -15.43 0.83
C CYS A 112 6.45 -14.83 2.24
N LEU A 113 7.42 -13.97 2.60
CA LEU A 113 7.46 -13.29 3.89
C LEU A 113 6.24 -12.37 4.05
N LEU A 114 5.93 -11.57 3.03
CA LEU A 114 4.81 -10.65 3.05
C LEU A 114 3.47 -11.39 3.12
N VAL A 115 3.29 -12.47 2.36
CA VAL A 115 2.07 -13.30 2.46
C VAL A 115 1.95 -13.94 3.84
N ALA A 116 3.02 -14.51 4.40
CA ALA A 116 3.01 -15.11 5.73
C ALA A 116 2.58 -14.10 6.79
N MET A 117 3.11 -12.88 6.71
CA MET A 117 2.75 -11.78 7.60
C MET A 117 1.29 -11.37 7.44
N VAL A 118 0.80 -11.20 6.20
CA VAL A 118 -0.60 -10.83 5.94
C VAL A 118 -1.57 -11.88 6.48
N LEU A 119 -1.26 -13.17 6.34
CA LEU A 119 -2.06 -14.26 6.89
C LEU A 119 -2.12 -14.18 8.42
N GLU A 120 -0.98 -13.92 9.06
CA GLU A 120 -0.93 -13.82 10.53
C GLU A 120 -1.62 -12.57 11.08
N LEU A 121 -1.45 -11.41 10.44
CA LEU A 121 -2.16 -10.18 10.84
C LEU A 121 -3.68 -10.36 10.75
N LYS A 122 -4.16 -11.11 9.76
CA LYS A 122 -5.58 -11.43 9.60
C LYS A 122 -6.08 -12.46 10.61
N ASP A 123 -5.29 -13.48 10.92
CA ASP A 123 -5.66 -14.49 11.93
C ASP A 123 -5.72 -13.88 13.33
N THR A 124 -4.76 -13.04 13.67
CA THR A 124 -4.68 -12.39 14.99
C THR A 124 -5.56 -11.14 15.11
N GLN A 125 -5.97 -10.54 13.99
CA GLN A 125 -6.64 -9.23 13.94
C GLN A 125 -5.83 -8.12 14.65
N LEU A 126 -4.50 -8.28 14.71
CA LEU A 126 -3.55 -7.33 15.27
C LEU A 126 -2.74 -6.68 14.16
N ASN A 127 -2.21 -5.49 14.43
CA ASN A 127 -1.30 -4.79 13.53
C ASN A 127 0.17 -5.24 13.68
N VAL A 128 0.41 -6.31 14.44
CA VAL A 128 1.75 -6.86 14.70
C VAL A 128 1.71 -8.38 14.49
N ALA A 129 2.64 -8.91 13.69
CA ALA A 129 2.81 -10.34 13.46
C ALA A 129 4.02 -10.88 14.23
N CYS A 130 3.91 -12.07 14.82
CA CYS A 130 5.01 -12.72 15.53
C CYS A 130 5.99 -13.36 14.54
N ALA A 131 7.26 -12.95 14.57
CA ALA A 131 8.26 -13.42 13.61
C ALA A 131 8.38 -14.95 13.52
N ARG A 132 8.14 -15.68 14.63
CA ARG A 132 8.20 -17.15 14.68
C ARG A 132 7.11 -17.81 13.84
N LYS A 133 5.87 -17.35 13.97
CA LYS A 133 4.73 -17.86 13.19
C LYS A 133 4.87 -17.49 11.72
N VAL A 134 5.28 -16.26 11.42
CA VAL A 134 5.65 -15.84 10.05
C VAL A 134 6.73 -16.77 9.46
N TYR A 135 7.77 -17.11 10.22
CA TYR A 135 8.85 -17.98 9.76
C TYR A 135 8.37 -19.40 9.41
N ASP A 136 7.53 -20.00 10.24
CA ASP A 136 6.99 -21.34 9.99
C ASP A 136 6.12 -21.37 8.73
N ALA A 137 5.25 -20.37 8.56
CA ALA A 137 4.44 -20.21 7.35
C ALA A 137 5.31 -19.93 6.10
N PHE A 138 6.31 -19.06 6.23
CA PHE A 138 7.29 -18.75 5.18
C PHE A 138 8.04 -20.00 4.72
N ARG A 139 8.54 -20.82 5.67
CA ARG A 139 9.25 -22.07 5.39
C ARG A 139 8.35 -23.05 4.64
N GLY A 140 7.09 -23.18 5.05
CA GLY A 140 6.10 -24.03 4.39
C GLY A 140 5.86 -23.60 2.93
N MET A 141 5.70 -22.30 2.69
CA MET A 141 5.47 -21.77 1.33
C MET A 141 6.70 -21.89 0.43
N MET A 142 7.89 -21.57 0.94
CA MET A 142 9.13 -21.72 0.18
C MET A 142 9.39 -23.18 -0.20
N ALA A 143 9.06 -24.13 0.67
CA ALA A 143 9.20 -25.56 0.37
C ALA A 143 8.32 -26.03 -0.79
N VAL A 144 7.19 -25.36 -1.06
CA VAL A 144 6.29 -25.65 -2.18
C VAL A 144 6.75 -24.95 -3.46
N LEU A 145 7.23 -23.71 -3.36
CA LEU A 145 7.59 -22.88 -4.51
C LEU A 145 8.94 -23.23 -5.13
N GLU A 146 9.94 -23.54 -4.31
CA GLU A 146 11.30 -23.85 -4.75
C GLU A 146 11.83 -25.08 -4.00
N PRO A 147 11.48 -26.30 -4.44
CA PRO A 147 11.87 -27.53 -3.76
C PRO A 147 13.39 -27.75 -3.76
N ASP A 148 14.11 -27.18 -4.73
CA ASP A 148 15.58 -27.27 -4.83
C ASP A 148 16.32 -26.47 -3.75
N ILE A 149 15.68 -25.44 -3.16
CA ILE A 149 16.29 -24.52 -2.19
C ILE A 149 16.00 -24.94 -0.73
N LYS A 150 15.28 -26.04 -0.54
CA LYS A 150 14.83 -26.55 0.78
C LYS A 150 15.99 -26.75 1.79
N ALA A 151 17.21 -26.99 1.30
CA ALA A 151 18.41 -27.15 2.14
C ALA A 151 19.01 -25.82 2.65
N THR A 152 18.64 -24.66 2.11
CA THR A 152 19.36 -23.39 2.30
C THR A 152 18.60 -22.36 3.15
N ILE A 153 17.35 -22.65 3.53
CA ILE A 153 16.50 -21.71 4.28
C ILE A 153 16.77 -21.85 5.78
N SER A 154 17.96 -21.39 6.18
CA SER A 154 18.31 -21.22 7.58
C SER A 154 17.56 -20.05 8.21
N ILE A 155 17.37 -20.08 9.53
CA ILE A 155 16.88 -18.94 10.31
C ILE A 155 17.72 -17.68 10.05
N ASN A 156 19.03 -17.83 9.81
CA ASN A 156 19.93 -16.72 9.51
C ASN A 156 19.63 -16.08 8.15
N SER A 157 19.24 -16.88 7.15
CA SER A 157 18.78 -16.38 5.84
C SER A 157 17.49 -15.58 6.00
N PHE A 158 16.56 -16.04 6.84
CA PHE A 158 15.33 -15.33 7.14
C PHE A 158 15.56 -14.01 7.90
N LYS A 159 16.46 -14.00 8.89
CA LYS A 159 16.86 -12.76 9.59
C LYS A 159 17.43 -11.71 8.63
N LYS A 160 18.28 -12.13 7.68
CA LYS A 160 18.80 -11.24 6.63
C LYS A 160 17.67 -10.66 5.76
N LEU A 161 16.66 -11.47 5.43
CA LEU A 161 15.49 -11.02 4.68
C LEU A 161 14.66 -10.01 5.49
N LEU A 162 14.44 -10.24 6.79
CA LEU A 162 13.75 -9.28 7.67
C LEU A 162 14.49 -7.94 7.74
N VAL A 163 15.81 -7.96 7.92
CA VAL A 163 16.62 -6.74 7.93
C VAL A 163 16.54 -6.03 6.58
N SER A 164 16.60 -6.76 5.47
CA SER A 164 16.45 -6.18 4.12
C SER A 164 15.07 -5.54 3.92
N ALA A 165 14.00 -6.21 4.35
CA ALA A 165 12.64 -5.68 4.30
C ALA A 165 12.46 -4.45 5.21
N ALA A 166 13.14 -4.40 6.34
CA ALA A 166 13.16 -3.24 7.24
C ALA A 166 13.91 -2.05 6.62
N THR A 167 15.08 -2.29 6.02
CA THR A 167 15.86 -1.23 5.36
C THR A 167 15.16 -0.63 4.13
N SER A 168 14.28 -1.39 3.49
CA SER A 168 13.46 -0.92 2.36
C SER A 168 12.19 -0.18 2.82
N GLY A 169 11.95 -0.09 4.13
CA GLY A 169 10.78 0.60 4.70
C GLY A 169 9.46 -0.12 4.48
N ILE A 170 9.50 -1.44 4.20
CA ILE A 170 8.28 -2.24 4.02
C ILE A 170 7.74 -2.68 5.38
N ILE A 171 8.65 -3.01 6.30
CA ILE A 171 8.32 -3.45 7.66
C ILE A 171 9.12 -2.67 8.69
N SER A 172 8.57 -2.57 9.88
CA SER A 172 9.31 -2.21 11.09
C SER A 172 9.44 -3.46 11.96
N LEU A 173 10.61 -3.61 12.57
CA LEU A 173 10.87 -4.68 13.54
C LEU A 173 10.79 -4.04 14.92
N GLU A 174 9.71 -4.32 15.63
CA GLU A 174 9.57 -3.89 17.01
C GLU A 174 9.97 -5.04 17.94
N PRO A 175 10.88 -4.81 18.89
CA PRO A 175 11.07 -5.76 19.99
C PRO A 175 9.82 -5.68 20.86
N THR A 176 8.82 -6.51 20.58
CA THR A 176 7.58 -6.52 21.37
C THR A 176 7.83 -7.26 22.67
N VAL A 177 8.22 -6.52 23.71
CA VAL A 177 7.67 -6.78 25.03
C VAL A 177 6.45 -5.88 25.12
N PHE A 178 5.25 -6.43 25.25
CA PHE A 178 4.07 -5.64 25.61
C PHE A 178 4.42 -4.80 26.85
N THR A 179 4.73 -3.51 26.68
CA THR A 179 4.47 -2.37 27.57
C THR A 179 5.37 -1.17 27.23
N SER A 180 4.73 -0.07 26.83
CA SER A 180 5.07 1.36 27.04
C SER A 180 6.51 1.86 26.85
N VAL A 181 6.69 2.97 26.12
CA VAL A 181 7.05 4.31 26.65
C VAL A 181 7.49 5.24 25.51
N ALA A 182 6.77 6.37 25.40
CA ALA A 182 7.10 7.72 24.91
C ALA A 182 7.90 7.95 23.59
N PRO A 183 7.50 8.96 22.79
CA PRO A 183 8.19 9.32 21.56
C PRO A 183 9.48 10.11 21.89
N GLY A 184 10.65 9.56 21.57
CA GLY A 184 11.88 10.36 21.70
C GLY A 184 13.23 9.64 21.75
N ARG A 185 13.36 8.34 21.48
CA ARG A 185 14.67 7.68 21.44
C ARG A 185 15.01 7.15 20.06
N LYS A 186 16.14 7.63 19.53
CA LYS A 186 16.86 6.99 18.41
C LYS A 186 17.22 5.57 18.86
N VAL A 187 16.71 4.58 18.15
CA VAL A 187 17.00 3.17 18.42
C VAL A 187 18.43 2.87 17.94
N GLN A 188 19.31 2.51 18.88
CA GLN A 188 20.56 1.83 18.58
C GLN A 188 20.24 0.35 18.35
N ILE A 189 20.56 -0.15 17.15
CA ILE A 189 20.37 -1.55 16.78
C ILE A 189 21.53 -2.36 17.38
N ASP A 190 21.23 -3.28 18.29
CA ASP A 190 22.20 -4.17 18.92
C ASP A 190 22.65 -5.28 17.94
N PRO A 191 23.94 -5.69 17.91
CA PRO A 191 24.51 -6.54 16.87
C PRO A 191 24.24 -8.03 17.06
N VAL A 192 23.42 -8.41 18.05
CA VAL A 192 23.22 -9.79 18.48
C VAL A 192 21.73 -10.12 18.48
N ILE A 193 21.17 -10.35 17.30
CA ILE A 193 19.91 -11.11 17.13
C ILE A 193 20.23 -12.61 17.36
N CYS A 194 20.83 -12.96 18.49
CA CYS A 194 20.98 -14.31 19.03
C CYS A 194 20.19 -14.27 20.34
N GLU A 195 18.99 -14.83 20.45
CA GLU A 195 18.66 -16.26 20.43
C GLU A 195 17.24 -16.46 19.83
N GLU A 196 17.03 -17.52 19.03
CA GLU A 196 15.72 -18.01 18.54
C GLU A 196 14.62 -17.01 18.11
N LEU A 197 14.89 -16.01 17.27
CA LEU A 197 13.85 -15.10 16.71
C LEU A 197 13.01 -14.30 17.75
N GLY A 198 13.11 -14.60 19.04
CA GLY A 198 12.47 -13.96 20.19
C GLY A 198 10.98 -13.67 20.05
N ASP A 199 10.49 -12.80 20.93
CA ASP A 199 9.20 -12.11 20.79
C ASP A 199 9.30 -10.92 19.82
N THR A 200 9.96 -11.12 18.68
CA THR A 200 10.11 -10.05 17.67
C THR A 200 8.78 -9.86 16.95
N GLY A 201 8.24 -8.65 17.04
CA GLY A 201 7.05 -8.21 16.32
C GLY A 201 7.44 -7.63 14.96
N ILE A 202 6.71 -8.04 13.92
CA ILE A 202 6.82 -7.48 12.58
C ILE A 202 5.60 -6.60 12.36
N VAL A 203 5.82 -5.31 12.13
CA VAL A 203 4.78 -4.31 11.87
C VAL A 203 4.87 -3.88 10.40
N PRO A 204 3.78 -3.95 9.62
CA PRO A 204 3.80 -3.41 8.26
C PRO A 204 3.76 -1.87 8.29
N GLU A 205 4.73 -1.23 7.65
CA GLU A 205 4.71 0.23 7.43
C GLU A 205 3.89 0.60 6.18
N VAL A 206 3.61 -0.39 5.34
CA VAL A 206 2.79 -0.28 4.14
C VAL A 206 1.37 -0.77 4.45
N ASP A 207 0.37 -0.09 3.90
CA ASP A 207 -1.02 -0.54 4.00
C ASP A 207 -1.18 -1.99 3.51
N VAL A 208 -1.78 -2.83 4.35
CA VAL A 208 -1.95 -4.26 4.09
C VAL A 208 -2.77 -4.49 2.82
N GLY A 209 -3.72 -3.61 2.51
CA GLY A 209 -4.49 -3.65 1.26
C GLY A 209 -3.62 -3.44 0.02
N GLN A 210 -2.61 -2.56 0.09
CA GLN A 210 -1.64 -2.37 -0.98
C GLN A 210 -0.76 -3.62 -1.18
N ILE A 211 -0.33 -4.27 -0.10
CA ILE A 211 0.44 -5.52 -0.14
C ILE A 211 -0.40 -6.62 -0.82
N VAL A 212 -1.64 -6.81 -0.37
CA VAL A 212 -2.57 -7.80 -0.96
C VAL A 212 -2.81 -7.50 -2.43
N THR A 213 -3.06 -6.25 -2.80
CA THR A 213 -3.30 -5.84 -4.19
C THR A 213 -2.07 -6.08 -5.08
N ALA A 214 -0.86 -5.84 -4.56
CA ALA A 214 0.38 -6.09 -5.29
C ALA A 214 0.60 -7.59 -5.55
N LEU A 215 0.35 -8.43 -4.54
CA LEU A 215 0.62 -9.87 -4.57
C LEU A 215 -0.48 -10.68 -5.27
N SER A 216 -1.75 -10.25 -5.19
CA SER A 216 -2.91 -10.92 -5.80
C SER A 216 -2.90 -10.94 -7.33
N ARG A 217 -1.92 -10.29 -7.98
CA ARG A 217 -1.76 -10.33 -9.43
C ARG A 217 -1.07 -11.62 -9.91
N ASP A 218 -0.37 -12.32 -9.02
CA ASP A 218 0.14 -13.66 -9.28
C ASP A 218 -0.94 -14.68 -8.91
N PRO A 219 -1.37 -15.56 -9.85
CA PRO A 219 -2.41 -16.55 -9.59
C PRO A 219 -2.11 -17.44 -8.38
N PHE A 220 -0.83 -17.72 -8.10
CA PHE A 220 -0.42 -18.55 -6.97
C PHE A 220 -0.74 -17.88 -5.63
N TRP A 221 -0.41 -16.59 -5.50
CA TRP A 221 -0.66 -15.81 -4.30
C TRP A 221 -2.14 -15.45 -4.16
N GLU A 222 -2.80 -15.18 -5.28
CA GLU A 222 -4.22 -14.85 -5.32
C GLU A 222 -5.10 -15.96 -4.75
N GLN A 223 -4.78 -17.24 -5.00
CA GLN A 223 -5.50 -18.37 -4.40
C GLN A 223 -5.34 -18.39 -2.87
N ARG A 224 -4.10 -18.26 -2.37
CA ARG A 224 -3.83 -18.28 -0.92
C ARG A 224 -4.35 -17.05 -0.17
N LEU A 225 -4.48 -15.92 -0.87
CA LEU A 225 -5.07 -14.70 -0.34
C LEU A 225 -6.60 -14.65 -0.54
N ARG A 226 -7.19 -15.56 -1.34
CA ARG A 226 -8.64 -15.72 -1.53
C ARG A 226 -9.28 -16.69 -0.55
N ASP A 227 -8.55 -17.72 -0.11
CA ASP A 227 -9.00 -18.65 0.93
C ASP A 227 -8.96 -18.03 2.35
N LEU A 228 -9.09 -16.70 2.41
CA LEU A 228 -9.11 -15.83 3.59
C LEU A 228 -10.53 -15.37 3.92
#